data_AF-A0A535MF27-F1
#
_entry.id   AF-A0A535MF27-F1
#
_cell.length_a   1.000
_cell.length_b   1.000
_cell.length_c   1.000
_cell.angle_alpha   90.00
_cell.angle_beta   90.00
_cell.angle_gamma   90.00
#
_symmetry.space_group_name_H-M   'P 1'
#
loop_
_entity.id
_entity.type
_entity.pdbx_description
1 polymer ?
#
loop_
_entity_poly.entity_id
_entity_poly.type
_entity_poly.pdbx_seq_one_letter_code
_entity_poly.pdbx_strand_id
1 'polypeptide(L)'
;MNAARRLLAAAMLLGFALACTVTTAGAVDHPTAAIPRKTPKVFMVSPATVNLKVQPNIVLIGQNLATTTRVVIGGRAATTIEAPDTNHLMVQVPADLEDGTYILQASNGDLSSTADEMLTVKAGTIIDQKTMLIVVGAIVLLLLAARLAHFQTF
;
A
#
# COMPACT_ATOMS: atom_id res chain seq x y z
N MET A 1 17.70 -79.00 29.19
CA MET A 1 16.71 -79.54 28.24
C MET A 1 15.42 -78.73 28.44
N ASN A 2 15.39 -77.49 27.96
CA ASN A 2 14.83 -77.10 26.66
C ASN A 2 13.32 -77.36 26.54
N ALA A 3 12.55 -76.44 27.13
CA ALA A 3 11.15 -76.09 26.78
C ALA A 3 10.70 -75.00 27.78
N ALA A 4 11.33 -73.83 27.86
CA ALA A 4 11.27 -72.79 26.83
C ALA A 4 9.87 -72.65 26.23
N ARG A 5 9.18 -71.59 26.68
CA ARG A 5 8.04 -70.94 26.03
C ARG A 5 6.71 -71.70 26.11
N ARG A 6 5.92 -71.39 27.12
CA ARG A 6 4.54 -70.86 27.03
C ARG A 6 3.90 -70.94 28.42
N LEU A 7 3.11 -69.93 28.78
CA LEU A 7 2.36 -69.79 30.03
C LEU A 7 3.15 -69.40 31.29
N LEU A 8 3.55 -68.12 31.39
CA LEU A 8 3.63 -67.35 32.65
C LEU A 8 4.06 -65.92 32.32
N ALA A 9 3.17 -65.16 31.67
CA ALA A 9 3.29 -63.71 31.54
C ALA A 9 1.89 -63.13 31.77
N ALA A 10 1.36 -63.39 32.97
CA ALA A 10 0.19 -62.72 33.48
C ALA A 10 0.66 -61.44 34.20
N ALA A 11 0.01 -60.34 33.86
CA ALA A 11 -0.12 -59.13 34.66
C ALA A 11 1.15 -58.29 34.93
N MET A 12 1.45 -57.34 34.03
CA MET A 12 2.09 -56.10 34.45
C MET A 12 1.64 -54.90 33.59
N LEU A 13 0.70 -54.14 34.16
CA LEU A 13 0.55 -52.68 34.08
C LEU A 13 0.66 -51.99 32.70
N LEU A 14 -0.48 -51.89 31.99
CA LEU A 14 -0.82 -50.66 31.23
C LEU A 14 -0.83 -49.50 32.25
N GLY A 15 -0.33 -48.30 32.03
CA GLY A 15 -0.06 -47.59 30.78
C GLY A 15 -0.34 -46.12 31.07
N PHE A 16 0.72 -45.44 31.53
CA PHE A 16 1.04 -44.01 31.56
C PHE A 16 0.06 -42.99 30.93
N ALA A 17 -0.05 -41.83 31.61
CA ALA A 17 -0.48 -40.49 31.14
C ALA A 17 -1.90 -40.01 31.50
N LEU A 18 -2.07 -39.54 32.75
CA LEU A 18 -3.13 -38.61 33.13
C LEU A 18 -2.57 -37.17 33.05
N ALA A 19 -2.71 -36.53 31.89
CA ALA A 19 -2.33 -35.15 31.69
C ALA A 19 -3.57 -34.31 31.33
N CYS A 20 -3.92 -33.44 32.28
CA CYS A 20 -4.49 -32.10 32.13
C CYS A 20 -5.43 -31.84 30.94
N THR A 21 -6.73 -31.71 31.21
CA THR A 21 -7.63 -30.95 30.33
C THR A 21 -8.37 -29.89 31.15
N VAL A 22 -7.71 -28.74 31.29
CA VAL A 22 -8.40 -27.47 31.60
C VAL A 22 -9.36 -27.21 30.45
N THR A 23 -10.65 -27.32 30.71
CA THR A 23 -11.70 -26.94 29.77
C THR A 23 -11.75 -25.42 29.75
N THR A 24 -11.05 -24.78 28.81
CA THR A 24 -11.29 -23.35 28.53
C THR A 24 -12.68 -23.24 27.92
N ALA A 25 -13.58 -22.60 28.67
CA ALA A 25 -14.90 -22.20 28.22
C ALA A 25 -14.81 -21.53 26.85
N GLY A 26 -15.67 -21.99 25.92
CA GLY A 26 -15.68 -21.52 24.55
C GLY A 26 -15.86 -20.01 24.47
N ALA A 27 -14.83 -19.32 24.00
CA ALA A 27 -15.05 -18.12 23.23
C ALA A 27 -15.90 -18.54 22.02
N VAL A 28 -17.00 -17.84 21.79
CA VAL A 28 -17.81 -17.99 20.58
C VAL A 28 -16.91 -17.62 19.40
N ASP A 29 -16.25 -18.62 18.82
CA ASP A 29 -15.67 -18.52 17.49
C ASP A 29 -16.85 -18.32 16.54
N HIS A 30 -17.19 -17.07 16.27
CA HIS A 30 -17.77 -16.76 14.97
C HIS A 30 -16.71 -17.25 13.97
N PRO A 31 -16.99 -18.23 13.10
CA PRO A 31 -16.11 -18.46 11.98
C PRO A 31 -16.16 -17.18 11.15
N THR A 32 -15.21 -16.27 11.35
CA THR A 32 -14.87 -15.27 10.35
C THR A 32 -14.39 -16.08 9.17
N ALA A 33 -15.31 -16.41 8.27
CA ALA A 33 -14.99 -17.02 7.01
C ALA A 33 -13.87 -16.18 6.40
N ALA A 34 -12.69 -16.78 6.24
CA ALA A 34 -11.61 -16.16 5.51
C ALA A 34 -12.18 -15.84 4.13
N ILE A 35 -12.34 -14.55 3.82
CA ILE A 35 -12.85 -14.11 2.52
C ILE A 35 -11.95 -14.76 1.47
N PRO A 36 -12.50 -15.46 0.46
CA PRO A 36 -11.69 -16.13 -0.55
C PRO A 36 -10.76 -15.11 -1.20
N ARG A 37 -9.46 -15.29 -1.00
CA ARG A 37 -8.42 -14.40 -1.54
C ARG A 37 -8.40 -14.55 -3.05
N LYS A 38 -8.62 -13.45 -3.75
CA LYS A 38 -8.54 -13.38 -5.22
C LYS A 38 -7.31 -12.60 -5.62
N THR A 39 -6.73 -12.95 -6.76
CA THR A 39 -5.61 -12.20 -7.33
C THR A 39 -6.11 -10.79 -7.68
N PRO A 40 -5.51 -9.73 -7.12
CA PRO A 40 -5.85 -8.37 -7.48
C PRO A 40 -5.43 -8.14 -8.95
N LYS A 41 -6.22 -7.39 -9.70
CA LYS A 41 -5.84 -6.95 -11.05
C LYS A 41 -5.98 -5.45 -11.10
N VAL A 42 -4.95 -4.75 -11.54
CA VAL A 42 -4.97 -3.29 -11.65
C VAL A 42 -4.83 -2.93 -13.12
N PHE A 43 -5.86 -2.29 -13.68
CA PHE A 43 -5.90 -1.90 -15.08
C PHE A 43 -5.47 -0.46 -15.28
N MET A 44 -5.81 0.43 -14.34
CA MET A 44 -5.55 1.86 -14.46
C MET A 44 -5.11 2.48 -13.15
N VAL A 45 -4.38 3.59 -13.27
CA VAL A 45 -3.91 4.41 -12.15
C VAL A 45 -4.34 5.85 -12.35
N SER A 46 -5.14 6.37 -11.42
CA SER A 46 -5.69 7.73 -11.49
C SER A 46 -5.28 8.56 -10.27
N PRO A 47 -4.59 9.70 -10.44
CA PRO A 47 -3.99 10.18 -11.69
C PRO A 47 -2.73 9.36 -12.08
N ALA A 48 -2.49 9.20 -13.39
CA ALA A 48 -1.30 8.49 -13.90
C ALA A 48 0.01 9.28 -13.68
N THR A 49 -0.10 10.60 -13.46
CA THR A 49 1.02 11.46 -13.07
C THR A 49 0.72 12.14 -11.73
N VAL A 50 1.64 12.03 -10.78
CA VAL A 50 1.50 12.57 -9.43
C VAL A 50 2.65 13.48 -9.05
N ASN A 51 2.33 14.47 -8.22
CA ASN A 51 3.31 15.29 -7.53
C ASN A 51 3.25 14.98 -6.03
N LEU A 52 4.28 14.33 -5.50
CA LEU A 52 4.33 13.91 -4.09
C LEU A 52 4.18 15.07 -3.10
N LYS A 53 4.54 16.30 -3.51
CA LYS A 53 4.44 17.49 -2.64
C LYS A 53 3.04 18.11 -2.62
N VAL A 54 2.20 17.83 -3.61
CA VAL A 54 0.88 18.48 -3.76
C VAL A 54 -0.26 17.46 -3.61
N GLN A 55 -0.12 16.28 -4.21
CA GLN A 55 -1.13 15.22 -4.21
C GLN A 55 -0.46 13.84 -4.31
N PRO A 56 -0.10 13.23 -3.16
CA PRO A 56 0.50 11.89 -3.13
C PRO A 56 -0.54 10.75 -3.18
N ASN A 57 -1.84 11.07 -3.18
CA ASN A 57 -2.91 10.08 -3.18
C ASN A 57 -3.28 9.69 -4.62
N ILE A 58 -3.37 8.39 -4.88
CA ILE A 58 -3.82 7.80 -6.13
C ILE A 58 -4.97 6.82 -5.89
N VAL A 59 -5.74 6.58 -6.93
CA VAL A 59 -6.76 5.55 -7.01
C VAL A 59 -6.33 4.54 -8.07
N LEU A 60 -6.16 3.28 -7.67
CA LEU A 60 -6.00 2.19 -8.60
C LEU A 60 -7.37 1.62 -8.95
N ILE A 61 -7.60 1.39 -10.24
CA ILE A 61 -8.86 0.89 -10.79
C ILE A 61 -8.61 -0.50 -11.36
N GLY A 62 -9.46 -1.45 -11.00
CA GLY A 62 -9.15 -2.86 -11.20
C GLY A 62 -10.26 -3.83 -10.84
N GLN A 63 -9.87 -5.06 -10.53
CA GLN A 63 -10.74 -6.13 -10.03
C GLN A 63 -10.11 -6.80 -8.81
N ASN A 64 -10.97 -7.30 -7.91
CA ASN A 64 -10.59 -8.01 -6.69
C ASN A 64 -9.73 -7.19 -5.71
N LEU A 65 -9.84 -5.86 -5.78
CA LEU A 65 -9.02 -4.95 -5.00
C LEU A 65 -9.42 -4.88 -3.53
N ALA A 66 -10.68 -5.18 -3.19
CA ALA A 66 -11.19 -5.25 -1.81
C ALA A 66 -10.39 -6.16 -0.88
N THR A 67 -9.67 -7.14 -1.45
CA THR A 67 -8.87 -8.10 -0.68
C THR A 67 -7.37 -7.78 -0.70
N THR A 68 -6.97 -6.67 -1.31
CA THR A 68 -5.56 -6.27 -1.43
C THR A 68 -5.03 -5.83 -0.07
N THR A 69 -3.95 -6.45 0.38
CA THR A 69 -3.32 -6.17 1.68
C THR A 69 -2.05 -5.34 1.55
N ARG A 70 -1.42 -5.34 0.38
CA ARG A 70 -0.14 -4.68 0.16
C ARG A 70 -0.05 -4.13 -1.26
N VAL A 71 0.53 -2.94 -1.38
CA VAL A 71 0.85 -2.30 -2.66
C VAL A 71 2.29 -1.82 -2.59
N VAL A 72 3.06 -2.10 -3.63
CA VAL A 72 4.47 -1.73 -3.77
C VAL A 72 4.62 -0.89 -5.04
N ILE A 73 5.24 0.28 -4.90
CA ILE A 73 5.44 1.26 -5.97
C ILE A 73 6.95 1.48 -6.09
N GLY A 74 7.55 1.10 -7.22
CA GLY A 74 8.98 1.28 -7.42
C GLY A 74 9.88 0.56 -6.40
N GLY A 75 9.40 -0.56 -5.83
CA GLY A 75 10.09 -1.31 -4.78
C GLY A 75 9.85 -0.81 -3.35
N ARG A 76 9.08 0.28 -3.16
CA ARG A 76 8.70 0.81 -1.85
C ARG A 76 7.26 0.49 -1.53
N ALA A 77 6.96 0.11 -0.29
CA ALA A 77 5.58 -0.11 0.14
C ALA A 77 4.81 1.22 0.18
N ALA A 78 3.54 1.18 -0.19
CA ALA A 78 2.64 2.32 -0.04
C ALA A 78 2.43 2.69 1.43
N THR A 79 2.20 3.98 1.71
CA THR A 79 2.02 4.50 3.08
C THR A 79 0.66 4.11 3.64
N THR A 80 -0.38 4.21 2.81
CA THR A 80 -1.75 3.81 3.15
C THR A 80 -2.37 3.07 1.98
N ILE A 81 -3.26 2.15 2.32
CA ILE A 81 -4.02 1.31 1.39
C ILE A 81 -5.42 1.22 1.96
N GLU A 82 -6.39 1.76 1.23
CA GLU A 82 -7.80 1.73 1.60
C GLU A 82 -8.60 1.22 0.40
N ALA A 83 -9.34 0.13 0.58
CA ALA A 83 -10.16 -0.45 -0.47
C ALA A 83 -11.64 -0.10 -0.22
N PRO A 84 -12.15 1.03 -0.75
CA PRO A 84 -13.55 1.40 -0.57
C PRO A 84 -14.49 0.37 -1.21
N ASP A 85 -14.04 -0.32 -2.27
CA ASP A 85 -14.82 -1.34 -2.96
C ASP A 85 -13.92 -2.38 -3.68
N THR A 86 -14.53 -3.27 -4.46
CA THR A 86 -13.83 -4.37 -5.16
C THR A 86 -13.02 -3.90 -6.37
N ASN A 87 -13.30 -2.71 -6.89
CA ASN A 87 -12.73 -2.21 -8.14
C ASN A 87 -11.87 -0.96 -7.94
N HIS A 88 -11.97 -0.28 -6.79
CA HIS A 88 -11.16 0.88 -6.46
C HIS A 88 -10.30 0.63 -5.23
N LEU A 89 -9.05 1.08 -5.30
CA LEU A 89 -8.10 1.04 -4.19
C LEU A 89 -7.45 2.41 -4.07
N MET A 90 -7.70 3.09 -2.96
CA MET A 90 -7.05 4.34 -2.61
C MET A 90 -5.70 4.03 -1.98
N VAL A 91 -4.65 4.62 -2.53
CA VAL A 91 -3.28 4.35 -2.12
C VAL A 91 -2.51 5.64 -2.01
N GLN A 92 -1.76 5.81 -0.94
CA GLN A 92 -0.82 6.93 -0.81
C GLN A 92 0.57 6.49 -1.26
N VAL A 93 1.08 7.20 -2.26
CA VAL A 93 2.42 7.00 -2.82
C VAL A 93 3.46 7.41 -1.77
N PRO A 94 4.52 6.61 -1.54
CA PRO A 94 5.54 6.95 -0.57
C PRO A 94 6.32 8.20 -1.00
N ALA A 95 6.64 9.07 -0.02
CA ALA A 95 7.23 10.38 -0.28
C ALA A 95 8.69 10.33 -0.77
N ASP A 96 9.37 9.20 -0.57
CA ASP A 96 10.80 9.01 -0.89
C ASP A 96 11.03 8.46 -2.31
N LEU A 97 10.08 8.70 -3.22
CA LEU A 97 10.23 8.38 -4.64
C LEU A 97 10.78 9.61 -5.37
N GLU A 98 11.82 9.40 -6.16
CA GLU A 98 12.38 10.41 -7.05
C GLU A 98 11.48 10.61 -8.27
N ASP A 99 11.77 11.63 -9.07
CA ASP A 99 11.08 11.82 -10.34
C ASP A 99 11.36 10.66 -11.30
N GLY A 100 10.30 10.05 -11.83
CA GLY A 100 10.43 8.89 -12.71
C GLY A 100 9.14 8.09 -12.88
N THR A 101 9.21 7.07 -13.73
CA THR A 101 8.09 6.17 -13.99
C THR A 101 8.29 4.87 -13.21
N TYR A 102 7.28 4.47 -12.46
CA TYR A 102 7.33 3.33 -11.55
C TYR A 102 6.26 2.30 -11.87
N ILE A 103 6.64 1.03 -11.70
CA ILE A 103 5.73 -0.11 -11.77
C ILE A 103 5.04 -0.27 -10.42
N LEU A 104 3.73 -0.54 -10.44
CA LEU A 104 2.95 -0.85 -9.25
C LEU A 104 2.68 -2.35 -9.17
N GLN A 105 2.82 -2.90 -7.97
CA GLN A 105 2.50 -4.30 -7.68
C GLN A 105 1.51 -4.34 -6.53
N ALA A 106 0.35 -4.94 -6.76
CA ALA A 106 -0.67 -5.17 -5.76
C ALA A 106 -0.62 -6.63 -5.32
N SER A 107 -0.68 -6.89 -4.01
CA SER A 107 -0.68 -8.24 -3.47
C SER A 107 -1.70 -8.46 -2.35
N ASN A 108 -2.19 -9.69 -2.32
CA ASN A 108 -3.06 -10.25 -1.28
C ASN A 108 -2.42 -11.55 -0.79
N GLY A 109 -1.63 -11.46 0.30
CA GLY A 109 -0.79 -12.55 0.76
C GLY A 109 0.21 -13.00 -0.31
N ASP A 110 0.13 -14.27 -0.71
CA ASP A 110 1.03 -14.87 -1.71
C ASP A 110 0.64 -14.55 -3.17
N LEU A 111 -0.55 -13.98 -3.38
CA LEU A 111 -1.03 -13.59 -4.69
C LEU A 111 -0.56 -12.17 -5.01
N SER A 112 0.21 -12.00 -6.07
CA SER A 112 0.69 -10.70 -6.53
C SER A 112 0.34 -10.48 -8.00
N SER A 113 0.10 -9.23 -8.38
CA SER A 113 -0.11 -8.81 -9.76
C SER A 113 0.51 -7.44 -9.99
N THR A 114 1.09 -7.28 -11.17
CA THR A 114 1.60 -6.00 -11.66
C THR A 114 0.48 -5.22 -12.31
N ALA A 115 0.43 -3.91 -12.06
CA ALA A 115 -0.48 -3.01 -12.76
C ALA A 115 -0.14 -2.90 -14.23
N ASP A 116 -1.17 -2.84 -15.08
CA ASP A 116 -1.00 -2.65 -16.52
C ASP A 116 -0.50 -1.23 -16.85
N GLU A 117 -0.89 -0.23 -16.04
CA GLU A 117 -0.46 1.16 -16.18
C GLU A 117 0.64 1.52 -15.17
N MET A 118 1.61 2.31 -15.62
CA MET A 118 2.72 2.80 -14.80
C MET A 118 2.38 4.16 -14.17
N LEU A 119 2.85 4.39 -12.95
CA LEU A 119 2.72 5.68 -12.28
C LEU A 119 3.93 6.56 -12.60
N THR A 120 3.69 7.77 -13.08
CA THR A 120 4.74 8.78 -13.26
C THR A 120 4.76 9.73 -12.08
N VAL A 121 5.89 9.77 -11.37
CA VAL A 121 6.16 10.76 -10.33
C VAL A 121 6.87 11.94 -10.98
N LYS A 122 6.32 13.13 -10.77
CA LYS A 122 6.92 14.38 -11.23
C LYS A 122 6.77 15.44 -10.15
N ALA A 123 7.89 15.95 -9.67
CA ALA A 123 7.94 17.16 -8.88
C ALA A 123 7.43 18.31 -9.76
N GLY A 124 6.17 18.70 -9.53
CA GLY A 124 5.67 19.96 -10.06
C GLY A 124 6.43 21.09 -9.40
N THR A 125 6.82 22.09 -10.20
CA THR A 125 7.44 23.32 -9.71
C THR A 125 6.45 24.04 -8.81
N ILE A 126 6.63 23.93 -7.49
CA ILE A 126 6.00 24.84 -6.55
C ILE A 126 6.80 26.13 -6.67
N ILE A 127 6.18 27.21 -7.15
CA ILE A 127 6.80 28.53 -7.08
C ILE A 127 6.87 28.88 -5.60
N ASP A 128 8.05 28.69 -5.01
CA ASP A 128 8.32 29.01 -3.61
C ASP A 128 7.89 30.45 -3.32
N GLN A 129 7.40 30.72 -2.10
CA GLN A 129 6.92 32.05 -1.72
C GLN A 129 7.99 33.14 -1.93
N LYS A 130 9.28 32.81 -1.78
CA LYS A 130 10.37 33.74 -2.12
C LYS A 130 10.43 34.01 -3.62
N THR A 131 10.27 32.99 -4.46
CA THR A 131 10.22 33.13 -5.92
C THR A 131 8.99 33.93 -6.35
N MET A 132 7.84 33.73 -5.70
CA MET A 132 6.64 34.54 -5.92
C MET A 132 6.88 36.01 -5.55
N LEU A 133 7.53 36.29 -4.41
CA LEU A 133 7.87 37.66 -4.01
C LEU A 133 8.83 38.33 -5.00
N ILE A 134 9.82 37.60 -5.53
CA ILE A 134 10.75 38.11 -6.55
C ILE A 134 10.01 38.43 -7.86
N VAL A 135 9.14 37.53 -8.33
CA VAL A 135 8.38 37.72 -9.57
C VAL A 135 7.39 38.87 -9.45
N VAL A 136 6.62 38.93 -8.35
CA VAL A 136 5.67 40.03 -8.10
C VAL A 136 6.42 41.35 -7.93
N GLY A 137 7.53 41.37 -7.19
CA GLY A 137 8.38 42.54 -7.02
C GLY A 137 8.95 43.06 -8.34
N ALA A 138 9.42 42.17 -9.22
CA ALA A 138 9.92 42.52 -10.54
C ALA A 138 8.82 43.11 -11.45
N ILE A 139 7.61 42.54 -11.41
CA ILE A 139 6.46 43.06 -12.17
C ILE A 139 6.07 44.46 -11.68
N VAL A 140 5.97 44.67 -10.36
CA VAL A 140 5.66 45.99 -9.79
C VAL A 140 6.72 47.01 -10.15
N LEU A 141 8.01 46.66 -10.05
CA LEU A 141 9.12 47.53 -10.44
C LEU A 141 9.06 47.91 -11.92
N LEU A 142 8.76 46.94 -12.80
CA LEU A 142 8.68 47.16 -14.23
C LEU A 142 7.49 48.06 -14.60
N LEU A 143 6.34 47.90 -13.94
CA LEU A 143 5.19 48.80 -14.10
C LEU A 143 5.51 50.21 -13.61
N LEU A 144 6.24 50.35 -12.51
CA LEU A 144 6.66 51.65 -11.98
C LEU A 144 7.63 52.36 -12.94
N ALA A 145 8.60 51.61 -13.49
CA ALA A 145 9.53 52.11 -14.50
C ALA A 145 8.81 52.53 -15.79
N ALA A 146 7.84 51.73 -16.26
CA ALA A 146 7.02 52.08 -17.42
C ALA A 146 6.20 53.36 -17.17
N ARG A 147 5.62 53.52 -15.98
CA ARG A 147 4.89 54.73 -15.60
C ARG A 147 5.80 55.96 -15.52
N LEU A 148 7.02 55.80 -15.04
CA LEU A 148 8.01 56.88 -14.99
C LEU A 148 8.50 57.28 -16.38
N ALA A 149 8.80 56.30 -17.24
CA ALA A 149 9.23 56.54 -18.61
C ALA A 149 8.16 57.28 -19.42
N HIS A 150 6.89 56.93 -19.24
CA HIS A 150 5.78 57.61 -19.90
C HIS A 150 5.59 59.06 -19.43
N PHE A 151 6.03 59.40 -18.23
CA PHE A 151 5.98 60.76 -17.68
C PHE A 151 7.12 61.66 -18.19
N GLN A 152 8.23 61.10 -18.65
CA GLN A 152 9.39 61.85 -19.18
C GLN A 152 9.24 62.20 -20.67
N THR A 153 8.19 61.74 -21.34
CA THR A 153 7.91 61.97 -22.77
C THR A 153 6.93 63.12 -23.05
N PHE A 154 6.68 64.02 -22.08
CA PHE A 154 5.90 65.27 -22.26
C PHE A 154 6.74 66.51 -22.00
#